data_AF-A0A554IT92-F1
#
_entry.id   AF-A0A554IT92-F1
#
_cell.length_a   1.000
_cell.length_b   1.000
_cell.length_c   1.000
_cell.angle_alpha   90.00
_cell.angle_beta   90.00
_cell.angle_gamma   90.00
#
_symmetry.space_group_name_H-M   'P 1'
#
loop_
_entity.id
_entity.type
_entity.pdbx_description
1 polymer ?
#
loop_
_entity_poly.entity_id
_entity_poly.type
_entity_poly.pdbx_seq_one_letter_code
_entity_poly.pdbx_strand_id
1 'polypeptide(L)'
;MPTTPIQVSWTMEDLYNLLMRGIEPDLCTDTLPLLDTMYVGESKKQRKERMQSYSEAFKKFLDRYERFTAALHGEFRKIQSGLLRAAEGKDQKHDENVTANIEEFFRNA
;
A
#
# COMPACT_ATOMS: atom_id res chain seq x y z
N MET A 1 -1.86 -20.68 24.28
CA MET A 1 -2.46 -19.36 24.03
C MET A 1 -2.91 -19.33 22.57
N PRO A 2 -4.20 -19.24 22.25
CA PRO A 2 -4.62 -19.05 20.87
C PRO A 2 -4.18 -17.65 20.41
N THR A 3 -3.35 -17.58 19.37
CA THR A 3 -2.93 -16.32 18.76
C THR A 3 -4.03 -15.85 17.81
N THR A 4 -4.86 -14.91 18.27
CA THR A 4 -5.83 -14.24 17.41
C THR A 4 -5.08 -13.46 16.32
N PRO A 5 -5.38 -13.65 15.03
CA PRO A 5 -4.73 -12.89 13.98
C PRO A 5 -5.08 -11.41 14.12
N ILE A 6 -4.08 -10.56 14.26
CA ILE A 6 -4.24 -9.11 14.34
C ILE A 6 -4.67 -8.63 12.95
N GLN A 7 -5.91 -8.17 12.83
CA GLN A 7 -6.44 -7.59 11.60
C GLN A 7 -6.17 -6.09 11.61
N VAL A 8 -5.07 -5.66 10.99
CA VAL A 8 -4.72 -4.23 10.88
C VAL A 8 -5.39 -3.65 9.64
N SER A 9 -6.35 -2.76 9.84
CA SER A 9 -6.95 -1.94 8.77
C SER A 9 -6.28 -0.57 8.78
N TRP A 10 -5.56 -0.23 7.73
CA TRP A 10 -4.94 1.09 7.58
C TRP A 10 -5.94 2.08 6.97
N THR A 11 -6.04 3.27 7.54
CA THR A 11 -6.80 4.37 6.96
C THR A 11 -5.92 5.21 6.01
N MET A 12 -6.54 6.08 5.20
CA MET A 12 -5.80 7.03 4.38
C MET A 12 -5.03 8.06 5.23
N GLU A 13 -5.54 8.36 6.42
CA GLU A 13 -4.87 9.21 7.41
C GLU A 13 -3.60 8.53 7.95
N ASP A 14 -3.67 7.24 8.27
CA ASP A 14 -2.50 6.47 8.71
C ASP A 14 -1.41 6.44 7.64
N LEU A 15 -1.82 6.24 6.38
CA LEU A 15 -0.90 6.28 5.24
C LEU A 15 -0.28 7.67 5.06
N TYR A 16 -1.09 8.72 5.14
CA TYR A 16 -0.60 10.10 5.05
C TYR A 16 0.42 10.39 6.16
N ASN A 17 0.07 10.10 7.41
CA ASN A 17 0.93 10.31 8.57
C ASN A 17 2.22 9.48 8.46
N LEU A 18 2.14 8.22 8.03
CA LEU A 18 3.30 7.36 7.83
C LEU A 18 4.31 7.99 6.85
N LEU A 19 3.82 8.50 5.73
CA LEU A 19 4.68 9.09 4.70
C LEU A 19 5.19 10.48 5.09
N MET A 20 4.32 11.31 5.68
CA MET A 20 4.62 12.70 6.02
C MET A 20 5.49 12.83 7.27
N ARG A 21 5.38 11.94 8.26
CA ARG A 21 6.14 12.00 9.52
C ARG A 21 7.65 11.99 9.33
N GLY A 22 8.14 11.30 8.29
CA GLY A 22 9.55 11.30 7.90
C GLY A 22 9.95 12.42 6.93
N ILE A 23 9.07 13.39 6.66
CA ILE A 23 9.31 14.56 5.79
C ILE A 23 9.17 15.83 6.61
N GLU A 24 8.00 16.04 7.20
CA GLU A 24 7.63 17.23 7.97
C GLU A 24 6.60 16.82 9.05
N PRO A 25 7.03 16.57 10.29
CA PRO A 25 6.16 16.11 11.37
C PRO A 25 5.10 17.15 11.77
N ASP A 26 5.34 18.44 11.51
CA ASP A 26 4.36 19.51 11.74
C ASP A 26 3.11 19.35 10.88
N LEU A 27 3.26 18.76 9.70
CA LEU A 27 2.17 18.54 8.76
C LEU A 27 1.42 17.22 9.04
N CYS A 28 1.81 16.46 10.06
CA CYS A 28 1.02 15.30 10.47
C CYS A 28 -0.30 15.73 11.11
N THR A 29 -1.33 14.92 10.92
CA THR A 29 -2.71 15.25 11.34
C THR A 29 -2.87 15.47 12.84
N ASP A 30 -2.04 14.83 13.66
CA ASP A 30 -1.97 15.04 15.11
C ASP A 30 -1.35 16.39 15.49
N THR A 31 -0.46 16.93 14.65
CA THR A 31 0.27 18.19 14.92
C THR A 31 -0.42 19.41 14.29
N LEU A 32 -1.14 19.25 13.17
CA LEU A 32 -1.80 20.34 12.46
C LEU A 32 -2.65 21.27 13.37
N PRO A 33 -3.47 20.76 14.32
CA PRO A 33 -4.27 21.61 15.20
C PRO A 33 -3.44 22.47 16.16
N LEU A 34 -2.16 22.10 16.39
CA LEU A 34 -1.28 22.73 17.37
C LEU A 34 -0.41 23.82 16.75
N LEU A 35 -0.38 23.95 15.41
CA LEU A 35 0.52 24.87 14.71
C LEU A 35 0.33 26.33 15.13
N ASP A 36 -0.90 26.77 15.33
CA ASP A 36 -1.17 28.15 15.78
C ASP A 36 -0.59 28.42 17.16
N THR A 37 -0.53 27.41 18.03
CA THR A 37 0.07 27.50 19.36
C THR A 37 1.59 27.39 19.29
N MET A 38 2.13 26.52 18.43
CA MET A 38 3.57 26.33 18.26
C MET A 38 4.27 27.57 17.68
N TYR A 39 3.56 28.31 16.83
CA TYR A 39 4.11 29.46 16.09
C TYR A 39 3.54 30.81 16.57
N VAL A 40 3.08 30.88 17.82
CA VAL A 40 2.64 32.15 18.42
C VAL A 40 3.78 33.17 18.37
N GLY A 41 3.47 34.36 17.85
CA GLY A 41 4.44 35.45 17.76
C GLY A 41 5.44 35.32 16.60
N GLU A 42 5.25 34.38 15.66
CA GLU A 42 6.11 34.30 14.48
C GLU A 42 6.06 35.62 13.69
N SER A 43 7.24 36.10 13.28
CA SER A 43 7.32 37.24 12.37
C SER A 43 6.87 36.84 10.97
N LYS A 44 6.49 37.82 10.14
CA LYS A 44 6.13 37.58 8.73
C LYS A 44 7.24 36.87 7.94
N LYS A 45 8.51 37.14 8.27
CA LYS A 45 9.67 36.51 7.62
C LYS A 45 9.75 35.03 7.98
N GLN A 46 9.67 34.70 9.27
CA GLN A 46 9.68 33.31 9.75
C GLN A 46 8.50 32.51 9.19
N ARG A 47 7.30 33.11 9.16
CA ARG A 47 6.13 32.50 8.52
C ARG A 47 6.39 32.16 7.07
N LYS A 48 6.99 33.08 6.31
CA LYS A 48 7.30 32.86 4.89
C LYS A 48 8.28 31.71 4.71
N GLU A 49 9.34 31.66 5.51
CA GLU A 49 10.33 30.58 5.49
C GLU A 49 9.67 29.23 5.80
N ARG A 50 8.84 29.16 6.84
CA ARG A 50 8.07 27.96 7.20
C ARG A 50 7.14 27.50 6.07
N MET A 51 6.41 28.42 5.44
CA MET A 51 5.54 28.09 4.31
C MET A 51 6.32 27.58 3.08
N GLN A 52 7.55 28.07 2.87
CA GLN A 52 8.43 27.54 1.83
C GLN A 52 8.85 26.10 2.16
N SER A 53 9.26 25.83 3.40
CA SER A 53 9.58 24.47 3.86
C SER A 53 8.39 23.52 3.69
N TYR A 54 7.18 23.94 4.06
CA TYR A 54 5.97 23.13 3.87
C TYR A 54 5.66 22.86 2.39
N SER A 55 5.89 23.84 1.52
CA SER A 55 5.76 23.64 0.07
C SER A 55 6.70 22.55 -0.46
N GLU A 56 7.95 22.54 0.02
CA GLU A 56 8.91 21.50 -0.33
C GLU A 56 8.56 20.14 0.28
N ALA A 57 8.01 20.11 1.49
CA ALA A 57 7.54 18.90 2.14
C ALA A 57 6.42 18.22 1.32
N PHE A 58 5.44 18.98 0.84
CA PHE A 58 4.38 18.42 -0.02
C PHE A 58 4.91 17.84 -1.34
N LYS A 59 5.93 18.47 -1.95
CA LYS A 59 6.57 17.90 -3.15
C LYS A 59 7.22 16.55 -2.86
N LYS A 60 7.94 16.45 -1.74
CA LYS A 60 8.56 15.18 -1.29
C LYS A 60 7.49 14.13 -0.97
N PHE A 61 6.38 14.54 -0.39
CA PHE A 61 5.27 13.65 -0.09
C PHE A 61 4.69 13.04 -1.37
N LEU A 62 4.44 13.86 -2.40
CA LEU A 62 3.93 13.39 -3.69
C LEU A 62 4.87 12.35 -4.32
N ASP A 63 6.19 12.63 -4.37
CA ASP A 63 7.17 11.66 -4.88
C ASP A 63 7.16 10.34 -4.08
N ARG A 64 7.11 10.40 -2.74
CA ARG A 64 7.01 9.18 -1.91
C ARG A 64 5.71 8.42 -2.14
N TYR A 65 4.59 9.13 -2.26
CA TYR A 65 3.28 8.54 -2.50
C TYR A 65 3.22 7.84 -3.87
N GLU A 66 3.75 8.47 -4.92
CA GLU A 66 3.84 7.86 -6.25
C GLU A 66 4.68 6.57 -6.23
N ARG A 67 5.85 6.59 -5.58
CA ARG A 67 6.69 5.39 -5.42
C ARG A 67 5.97 4.29 -4.66
N PHE A 68 5.30 4.64 -3.56
CA PHE A 68 4.56 3.70 -2.74
C PHE A 68 3.42 3.03 -3.52
N THR A 69 2.60 3.82 -4.21
CA THR A 69 1.48 3.31 -5.02
C THR A 69 1.96 2.48 -6.21
N ALA A 70 3.05 2.88 -6.86
CA ALA A 70 3.67 2.09 -7.92
C ALA A 70 4.14 0.71 -7.41
N ALA A 71 4.76 0.66 -6.23
CA ALA A 71 5.18 -0.58 -5.60
C ALA A 71 3.98 -1.49 -5.26
N LEU A 72 2.93 -0.92 -4.66
CA LEU A 72 1.69 -1.66 -4.35
C LEU A 72 1.04 -2.26 -5.60
N HIS A 73 0.91 -1.47 -6.68
CA HIS A 73 0.38 -1.98 -7.93
C HIS A 73 1.24 -3.11 -8.52
N GLY A 74 2.56 -3.02 -8.37
CA GLY A 74 3.49 -4.08 -8.78
C GLY A 74 3.23 -5.39 -8.04
N GLU A 75 3.07 -5.34 -6.72
CA GLU A 75 2.77 -6.53 -5.91
C GLU A 75 1.38 -7.10 -6.21
N PHE A 76 0.36 -6.26 -6.40
CA PHE A 76 -0.97 -6.72 -6.77
C PHE A 76 -0.96 -7.48 -8.09
N ARG A 77 -0.22 -6.99 -9.10
CA ARG A 77 -0.06 -7.69 -10.38
C ARG A 77 0.63 -9.04 -10.23
N LYS A 78 1.64 -9.16 -9.36
CA LYS A 78 2.30 -10.44 -9.07
C LYS A 78 1.33 -11.43 -8.43
N ILE A 79 0.56 -10.99 -7.45
CA ILE A 79 -0.46 -11.83 -6.77
C ILE A 79 -1.51 -12.29 -7.79
N GLN A 80 -2.05 -11.37 -8.59
CA GLN A 80 -3.04 -11.69 -9.63
C GLN A 80 -2.48 -12.70 -10.63
N SER A 81 -1.24 -12.50 -11.09
CA SER A 81 -0.59 -13.41 -12.04
C SER A 81 -0.34 -14.79 -11.42
N GLY A 82 0.02 -14.83 -10.14
CA GLY A 82 0.18 -16.07 -9.38
C GLY A 82 -1.15 -16.82 -9.21
N LEU A 83 -2.24 -16.10 -8.93
CA LEU A 83 -3.59 -16.68 -8.81
C LEU A 83 -4.07 -17.26 -10.14
N LEU A 84 -3.88 -16.53 -11.25
CA LEU A 84 -4.24 -17.02 -12.59
C LEU A 84 -3.47 -18.29 -12.94
N ARG A 85 -2.14 -18.31 -12.75
CA ARG A 85 -1.33 -19.52 -12.97
C ARG A 85 -1.74 -20.69 -12.08
N ALA A 86 -2.10 -20.41 -10.83
CA ALA A 86 -2.56 -21.45 -9.91
C ALA A 86 -3.94 -22.00 -10.29
N ALA A 87 -4.80 -21.19 -10.90
CA ALA A 87 -6.07 -21.64 -11.48
C ALA A 87 -5.84 -22.48 -12.74
N GLU A 88 -5.04 -21.97 -13.69
CA GLU A 88 -4.68 -22.69 -14.93
C GLU A 88 -4.02 -24.04 -14.62
N GLY A 89 -3.10 -24.11 -13.66
CA GLY A 89 -2.46 -25.36 -13.26
C GLY A 89 -3.39 -26.34 -12.53
N LYS A 90 -4.49 -25.87 -11.95
CA LYS A 90 -5.53 -26.74 -11.39
C LYS A 90 -6.43 -27.29 -12.49
N ASP A 91 -6.78 -26.48 -13.46
CA ASP A 91 -7.57 -26.89 -14.62
C ASP A 91 -6.79 -27.90 -15.47
N GLN A 92 -5.49 -27.66 -15.70
CA GLN A 92 -4.63 -28.59 -16.44
C GLN A 92 -4.52 -29.96 -15.74
N LYS A 93 -4.41 -29.99 -14.41
CA LYS A 93 -4.42 -31.25 -13.64
C LYS A 93 -5.78 -31.94 -13.64
N HIS A 94 -6.87 -31.18 -13.74
CA HIS A 94 -8.20 -31.74 -13.87
C HIS A 94 -8.36 -32.40 -15.25
N ASP A 95 -7.94 -31.70 -16.31
CA ASP A 95 -8.01 -32.18 -17.69
C ASP A 95 -7.09 -33.40 -17.92
N GLU A 96 -5.88 -33.42 -17.36
CA GLU A 96 -4.98 -34.57 -17.40
C GLU A 96 -5.60 -35.80 -16.72
N ASN A 97 -6.26 -35.62 -15.57
CA ASN A 97 -6.97 -36.71 -14.89
C ASN A 97 -8.20 -37.20 -15.66
N VAL A 98 -8.98 -36.29 -16.24
CA VAL A 98 -10.15 -36.66 -17.07
C VAL A 98 -9.70 -37.42 -18.30
N THR A 99 -8.62 -36.98 -18.96
CA THR A 99 -8.06 -37.67 -20.13
C THR A 99 -7.52 -39.05 -19.76
N ALA A 100 -6.78 -39.17 -18.66
CA ALA A 100 -6.29 -40.46 -18.16
C ALA A 100 -7.44 -41.43 -17.84
N ASN A 101 -8.51 -40.94 -17.21
CA ASN A 101 -9.70 -41.76 -16.93
C ASN A 101 -10.42 -42.20 -18.20
N ILE A 102 -10.51 -41.34 -19.22
CA ILE A 102 -11.10 -41.69 -20.52
C ILE A 102 -10.24 -42.76 -21.23
N GLU A 103 -8.91 -42.61 -21.23
CA GLU A 103 -8.02 -43.62 -21.83
C GLU A 103 -8.04 -44.96 -21.09
N GLU A 104 -8.19 -44.95 -19.77
CA GLU A 104 -8.34 -46.18 -18.98
C GLU A 104 -9.68 -46.87 -19.27
N PHE A 105 -10.76 -46.09 -19.43
CA PHE A 105 -12.06 -46.59 -19.85
C PHE A 105 -12.01 -47.28 -21.23
N PHE A 106 -11.30 -46.69 -22.21
CA PHE A 106 -11.12 -47.29 -23.53
C PHE A 106 -10.16 -48.50 -23.56
N ARG A 107 -9.24 -48.62 -22.59
CA ARG A 107 -8.34 -49.79 -22.47
C ARG A 107 -9.01 -51.01 -21.87
N ASN A 108 -10.03 -50.80 -21.04
CA ASN A 108 -10.74 -51.85 -20.32
C ASN A 108 -12.10 -52.22 -20.96
N ALA A 109 -12.39 -51.67 -22.15
CA ALA A 109 -13.54 -52.01 -22.99
C ALA A 109 -13.10 -52.91 -24.16
#